data_AF-A0A1G5RJN2-F1
#
_entry.id   AF-A0A1G5RJN2-F1
#
_cell.length_a   1.000
_cell.length_b   1.000
_cell.length_c   1.000
_cell.angle_alpha   90.00
_cell.angle_beta   90.00
_cell.angle_gamma   90.00
#
_symmetry.space_group_name_H-M   'P 1'
#
loop_
_entity.id
_entity.type
_entity.pdbx_description
1 polymer ?
#
loop_
_entity_poly.entity_id
_entity_poly.type
_entity_poly.pdbx_seq_one_letter_code
_entity_poly.pdbx_strand_id
1 'polypeptide(L)'
;MYADGTVDCEQSIHWLYEPGALTPSARYQKGQLYYVVSDHQGTVREILTEAGELLWAGRLLTWGEPERWPVLTVNDPRNLTCNFR
;
A
#
# COMPACT_ATOMS: atom_id res chain seq x y z
N MET A 1 -6.68 -6.35 -15.88
CA MET A 1 -7.25 -6.19 -17.24
C MET A 1 -7.77 -7.55 -17.64
N TYR A 2 -9.01 -7.62 -18.10
CA TYR A 2 -9.55 -8.84 -18.66
C TYR A 2 -8.93 -9.08 -20.05
N ALA A 3 -9.07 -10.29 -20.59
CA ALA A 3 -8.51 -10.68 -21.89
C ALA A 3 -9.05 -9.86 -23.07
N ASP A 4 -10.16 -9.14 -22.87
CA ASP A 4 -10.80 -8.24 -23.83
C ASP A 4 -10.26 -6.79 -23.78
N GLY A 5 -9.28 -6.51 -22.93
CA GLY A 5 -8.70 -5.16 -22.76
C GLY A 5 -9.50 -4.26 -21.83
N THR A 6 -10.61 -4.73 -21.24
CA THR A 6 -11.37 -3.97 -20.25
C THR A 6 -10.60 -3.90 -18.93
N VAL A 7 -10.57 -2.71 -18.32
CA VAL A 7 -9.95 -2.54 -17.00
C VAL A 7 -10.76 -3.33 -15.98
N ASP A 8 -10.06 -4.20 -15.25
CA ASP A 8 -10.64 -4.93 -14.12
C ASP A 8 -10.66 -3.97 -12.93
N CYS A 9 -11.74 -3.18 -12.84
CA CYS A 9 -11.95 -2.20 -11.78
C CYS A 9 -12.15 -2.87 -10.41
N GLU A 10 -12.56 -4.13 -10.36
CA GLU A 10 -12.68 -4.88 -9.10
C GLU A 10 -11.29 -5.16 -8.49
N GLN A 11 -10.26 -5.27 -9.33
CA GLN A 11 -8.88 -5.49 -8.89
C GLN A 11 -8.02 -4.21 -8.81
N SER A 12 -8.55 -3.04 -9.18
CA SER A 12 -7.78 -1.81 -9.13
C SER A 12 -7.44 -1.38 -7.69
N ILE A 13 -6.25 -0.78 -7.57
CA ILE A 13 -5.77 -0.17 -6.33
C ILE A 13 -6.02 1.33 -6.44
N HIS A 14 -6.83 1.88 -5.54
CA HIS A 14 -7.08 3.31 -5.44
C HIS A 14 -6.27 3.89 -4.28
N TRP A 15 -5.40 4.84 -4.58
CA TRP A 15 -4.68 5.60 -3.56
C TRP A 15 -5.45 6.87 -3.22
N LEU A 16 -5.68 7.10 -1.94
CA LEU A 16 -6.48 8.20 -1.43
C LEU A 16 -5.55 9.26 -0.86
N TYR A 17 -5.73 10.49 -1.33
CA TYR A 17 -4.93 11.65 -0.95
C TYR A 17 -5.82 12.67 -0.26
N GLU A 18 -5.31 13.27 0.80
CA GLU A 18 -5.91 14.48 1.33
C GLU A 18 -5.76 15.65 0.34
N PRO A 19 -6.69 16.62 0.33
CA PRO A 19 -6.57 17.79 -0.53
C PRO A 19 -5.23 18.51 -0.33
N GLY A 20 -4.43 18.60 -1.40
CA GLY A 20 -3.11 19.25 -1.38
C GLY A 20 -1.96 18.38 -0.88
N ALA A 21 -2.22 17.14 -0.46
CA ALA A 21 -1.17 16.20 -0.06
C ALA A 21 -0.49 15.56 -1.28
N LEU A 22 0.83 15.40 -1.21
CA LEU A 22 1.63 14.66 -2.21
C LEU A 22 1.76 13.17 -1.88
N THR A 23 1.37 12.80 -0.65
CA THR A 23 1.54 11.47 -0.09
C THR A 23 0.16 10.89 0.24
N PRO A 24 -0.09 9.62 -0.06
CA PRO A 24 -1.39 9.02 0.21
C PRO A 24 -1.58 8.83 1.71
N SER A 25 -2.79 9.09 2.20
CA SER A 25 -3.19 8.79 3.59
C SER A 25 -3.79 7.37 3.69
N ALA A 26 -4.30 6.83 2.57
CA ALA A 26 -4.94 5.53 2.54
C ALA A 26 -4.90 4.88 1.16
N ARG A 27 -5.26 3.60 1.13
CA ARG A 27 -5.49 2.79 -0.07
C ARG A 27 -6.81 2.06 0.04
N TYR A 28 -7.55 2.00 -1.05
CA TYR A 28 -8.74 1.19 -1.18
C TYR A 28 -8.55 0.14 -2.28
N GLN A 29 -8.87 -1.12 -1.97
CA GLN A 29 -8.81 -2.22 -2.94
C GLN A 29 -9.83 -3.30 -2.56
N LYS A 30 -10.59 -3.81 -3.54
CA LYS A 30 -11.52 -4.95 -3.38
C LYS A 30 -12.49 -4.77 -2.20
N GLY A 31 -13.09 -3.60 -2.05
CA GLY A 31 -14.02 -3.35 -0.94
C GLY A 31 -13.38 -2.97 0.39
N GLN A 32 -12.04 -3.06 0.51
CA GLN A 32 -11.34 -2.90 1.77
C GLN A 32 -10.50 -1.61 1.80
N LEU A 33 -10.60 -0.88 2.91
CA LEU A 33 -9.78 0.28 3.21
C LEU A 33 -8.53 -0.13 4.00
N TYR A 34 -7.42 0.52 3.68
CA TYR A 34 -6.13 0.38 4.36
C TYR A 34 -5.53 1.76 4.63
N TYR A 35 -4.99 1.95 5.82
CA TYR A 35 -4.34 3.20 6.21
C TYR A 35 -2.84 3.15 5.92
N VAL A 36 -2.27 4.29 5.54
CA VAL A 36 -0.87 4.43 5.17
C VAL A 36 -0.18 5.33 6.20
N VAL A 37 0.96 4.86 6.71
CA VAL A 37 1.87 5.69 7.50
C VAL A 37 3.09 5.97 6.63
N SER A 38 3.38 7.25 6.43
CA SER A 38 4.57 7.71 5.71
C SER A 38 5.54 8.41 6.65
N ASP A 39 6.83 8.39 6.30
CA ASP A 39 7.81 9.22 6.99
C ASP A 39 7.72 10.70 6.56
N HIS A 40 8.57 11.53 7.13
CA HIS A 40 8.60 12.98 6.86
C HIS A 40 8.93 13.36 5.40
N GLN A 41 9.49 12.46 4.59
CA GLN A 41 9.71 12.67 3.16
C GLN A 41 8.53 12.16 2.32
N GLY A 42 7.54 11.55 2.97
CA GLY A 42 6.37 11.00 2.30
C GLY A 42 6.50 9.55 1.86
N THR A 43 7.64 8.91 2.12
CA THR A 43 7.87 7.52 1.78
C THR A 43 7.01 6.63 2.66
N VAL A 44 6.23 5.73 2.05
CA VAL A 44 5.36 4.79 2.76
C VAL A 44 6.21 3.84 3.62
N ARG A 45 5.90 3.82 4.92
CA ARG A 45 6.55 2.98 5.93
C ARG A 45 5.72 1.77 6.30
N GLU A 46 4.42 1.96 6.43
CA GLU A 46 3.51 0.94 6.92
C GLU A 46 2.16 1.02 6.20
N ILE A 47 1.51 -0.13 6.02
CA ILE A 47 0.12 -0.23 5.57
C ILE A 47 -0.64 -1.10 6.56
N LEU A 48 -1.76 -0.57 7.06
CA LEU A 48 -2.55 -1.18 8.12
C LEU A 48 -4.00 -1.40 7.68
N THR A 49 -4.68 -2.39 8.30
CA THR A 49 -6.13 -2.57 8.18
C THR A 49 -6.89 -1.44 8.88
N GLU A 50 -8.22 -1.39 8.68
CA GLU A 50 -9.09 -0.48 9.44
C GLU A 50 -9.05 -0.71 10.96
N ALA A 51 -8.73 -1.94 11.39
CA ALA A 51 -8.56 -2.29 12.79
C ALA A 51 -7.16 -1.95 13.35
N GLY A 52 -6.26 -1.38 12.53
CA GLY A 52 -4.88 -1.06 12.90
C GLY A 52 -3.94 -2.27 12.88
N GLU A 53 -4.31 -3.38 12.24
CA GLU A 53 -3.39 -4.51 12.05
C GLU A 53 -2.38 -4.19 10.96
N LEU A 54 -1.09 -4.37 11.25
CA LEU A 54 -0.02 -4.18 10.28
C LEU A 54 -0.04 -5.30 9.22
N LEU A 55 -0.05 -4.93 7.93
CA LEU A 55 -0.03 -5.90 6.81
C LEU A 55 1.26 -5.81 5.98
N TRP A 56 1.84 -4.62 5.89
CA TRP A 56 3.06 -4.36 5.15
C TRP A 56 3.91 -3.35 5.91
N ALA A 57 5.22 -3.59 5.96
CA ALA A 57 6.17 -2.64 6.52
C ALA A 57 7.46 -2.65 5.70
N GLY A 58 8.01 -1.46 5.45
CA GLY A 58 9.26 -1.30 4.73
C GLY A 58 9.81 0.11 4.85
N ARG A 59 10.98 0.31 4.25
CA ARG A 59 11.62 1.60 4.13
C ARG A 59 12.55 1.64 2.94
N LEU A 60 12.93 2.86 2.58
CA LEU A 60 14.11 3.11 1.76
C LEU A 60 15.28 3.47 2.68
N LEU A 61 16.46 2.93 2.39
CA LEU A 61 17.72 3.40 2.96
C LEU A 61 18.10 4.75 2.34
N THR A 62 19.16 5.39 2.86
CA THR A 62 19.61 6.74 2.45
C THR A 62 19.71 6.92 0.93
N TRP A 63 20.04 5.85 0.20
CA TRP A 63 20.24 5.88 -1.26
C TRP A 63 19.14 5.17 -2.05
N GLY A 64 17.97 4.95 -1.45
CA GLY A 64 16.80 4.38 -2.15
C GLY A 64 16.74 2.86 -2.16
N GLU A 65 17.68 2.15 -1.53
CA GLU A 65 17.63 0.69 -1.43
C GLU A 65 16.46 0.26 -0.53
N PRO A 66 15.57 -0.63 -0.99
CA PRO A 66 14.41 -1.03 -0.22
C PRO A 66 14.77 -2.07 0.84
N GLU A 67 14.36 -1.83 2.07
CA GLU A 67 14.36 -2.79 3.16
C GLU A 67 12.90 -3.09 3.54
N ARG A 68 12.55 -4.38 3.69
CA ARG A 68 11.17 -4.82 3.98
C ARG A 68 11.17 -5.80 5.14
N TRP A 69 10.17 -5.68 6.00
CA TRP A 69 9.96 -6.63 7.10
C TRP A 69 8.89 -7.66 6.71
N PRO A 70 9.13 -8.96 6.99
CA PRO A 70 8.11 -9.99 6.80
C PRO A 70 7.06 -9.84 7.91
N VAL A 71 5.96 -9.15 7.60
CA VAL A 71 4.84 -8.97 8.54
C VAL A 71 3.93 -10.20 8.52
N LEU A 72 3.61 -10.68 7.31
CA LEU A 72 2.77 -11.86 7.08
C LEU A 72 3.56 -12.96 6.38
N THR A 73 3.07 -14.18 6.49
CA THR A 73 3.59 -15.30 5.68
C THR A 73 3.30 -15.06 4.20
N VAL A 74 4.13 -15.62 3.30
CA VAL A 74 3.99 -15.37 1.85
C VAL A 74 2.66 -15.87 1.27
N ASN A 75 2.04 -16.85 1.94
CA ASN A 75 0.77 -17.45 1.53
C ASN A 75 -0.45 -16.87 2.27
N ASP A 76 -0.27 -15.87 3.14
CA ASP A 76 -1.40 -15.22 3.80
C ASP A 76 -2.23 -14.48 2.74
N PRO A 77 -3.54 -14.72 2.63
CA PRO A 77 -4.39 -14.06 1.63
C PRO A 77 -4.49 -12.54 1.81
N ARG A 78 -4.13 -12.01 2.99
CA ARG A 78 -4.08 -10.57 3.29
C ARG A 78 -2.76 -9.92 2.86
N ASN A 79 -1.80 -10.70 2.37
CA ASN A 79 -0.52 -10.17 1.93
C ASN A 79 -0.72 -9.18 0.78
N LEU A 80 -0.10 -8.00 0.90
CA LEU A 80 -0.23 -6.92 -0.06
C LEU A 80 1.14 -6.32 -0.39
N THR A 81 1.27 -5.79 -1.60
CA THR A 81 2.45 -5.03 -2.03
C THR A 81 2.25 -3.54 -1.83
N CYS A 82 3.32 -2.82 -1.50
CA CYS A 82 3.37 -1.37 -1.66
C CYS A 82 3.95 -1.04 -3.04
N ASN A 83 3.23 -0.25 -3.83
CA ASN A 83 3.61 0.10 -5.21
C ASN A 83 4.24 1.50 -5.32
N PHE A 84 4.60 2.12 -4.19
CA PHE A 84 5.38 3.35 -4.18
C PHE A 84 6.88 3.03 -4.22
N ARG A 85 7.60 3.75 -5.09
CA ARG A 85 9.06 3.79 -5.15
C ARG A 85 9.54 5.12 -4.60
#